data_AF-A0A9E4Z0Q3-F1
#
_entry.id   AF-A0A9E4Z0Q3-F1
#
_cell.length_a   1.000
_cell.length_b   1.000
_cell.length_c   1.000
_cell.angle_alpha   90.00
_cell.angle_beta   90.00
_cell.angle_gamma   90.00
#
_symmetry.space_group_name_H-M   'P 1'
#
loop_
_entity.id
_entity.type
_entity.pdbx_description
1 polymer ?
#
loop_
_entity_poly.entity_id
_entity_poly.type
_entity_poly.pdbx_seq_one_letter_code
_entity_poly.pdbx_strand_id
1 'polypeptide(L)' 'NCMKRVGRPATGHQPRLSIRMEPSMLKLAAQQAKAKGQTVGRWLEEAIREKIEREGSDE' A
#
# COMPACT_ATOMS: atom_id res chain seq x y z
N ASN A 1 -22.11 13.26 37.33
CA ASN A 1 -21.47 12.17 36.59
C ASN A 1 -21.39 12.56 35.11
N CYS A 2 -20.25 13.09 34.65
CA CYS A 2 -20.11 13.64 33.30
C CYS A 2 -19.78 12.52 32.30
N MET A 3 -20.68 12.22 31.37
CA MET A 3 -20.46 11.22 30.32
C MET A 3 -19.44 11.76 29.31
N LYS A 4 -18.19 11.28 29.38
CA LYS A 4 -17.17 11.54 28.37
C LYS A 4 -17.65 10.95 27.04
N ARG A 5 -17.90 11.81 26.04
CA ARG A 5 -18.20 11.38 24.66
C ARG A 5 -16.95 10.73 24.09
N VAL A 6 -16.89 9.40 24.12
CA VAL A 6 -15.83 8.64 23.45
C VAL A 6 -16.15 8.66 21.96
N GLY A 7 -15.44 9.50 21.19
CA GLY A 7 -15.55 9.49 19.73
C GLY A 7 -15.15 8.12 19.15
N ARG A 8 -15.54 7.84 17.90
CA ARG A 8 -15.09 6.61 17.21
C ARG A 8 -13.56 6.58 17.26
N PRO A 9 -12.92 5.49 17.74
CA PRO A 9 -11.47 5.38 17.72
C PRO A 9 -10.98 5.61 16.29
N ALA A 10 -9.82 6.25 16.13
CA ALA A 10 -9.21 6.47 14.83
C ALA A 10 -9.06 5.11 14.13
N THR A 11 -10.01 4.79 13.24
CA THR A 11 -9.91 3.63 12.36
C THR A 11 -8.63 3.82 11.58
N GLY A 12 -7.74 2.82 11.58
CA GLY A 12 -6.38 2.84 11.03
C GLY A 12 -6.31 3.35 9.59
N HIS A 13 -6.47 4.66 9.44
CA HIS A 13 -6.54 5.34 8.18
C HIS A 13 -5.12 5.44 7.65
N GLN A 14 -4.79 4.56 6.72
CA GLN A 14 -3.61 4.76 5.90
C GLN A 14 -3.79 6.05 5.10
N PRO A 15 -2.78 6.94 5.10
CA PRO A 15 -2.83 8.15 4.31
C PRO A 15 -2.94 7.79 2.83
N ARG A 16 -3.76 8.54 2.09
CA ARG A 16 -3.83 8.42 0.63
C ARG A 16 -2.60 9.09 0.03
N LEU A 17 -1.59 8.29 -0.26
CA LEU A 17 -0.38 8.73 -0.94
C LEU A 17 -0.57 8.66 -2.46
N SER A 18 -0.09 9.67 -3.19
CA SER A 18 -0.12 9.71 -4.64
C SER A 18 1.28 9.52 -5.21
N ILE A 19 1.44 8.56 -6.11
CA ILE A 19 2.71 8.30 -6.80
C ILE A 19 2.53 8.70 -8.26
N ARG A 20 3.44 9.51 -8.79
CA ARG A 20 3.50 9.80 -10.22
C ARG A 20 4.11 8.60 -10.92
N MET A 21 3.39 7.99 -11.86
CA MET A 21 3.87 6.87 -12.65
C MET A 21 3.31 6.92 -14.06
N GLU A 22 3.98 6.22 -14.97
CA GLU A 22 3.51 6.11 -16.35
C GLU A 22 2.16 5.35 -16.40
N PRO A 23 1.16 5.81 -17.18
CA PRO A 23 -0.17 5.21 -17.19
C PRO A 23 -0.24 3.73 -17.58
N SER A 24 0.58 3.28 -18.53
CA SER A 24 0.65 1.87 -18.93
C SER A 24 1.22 0.98 -17.81
N MET A 25 2.18 1.48 -17.03
CA MET A 25 2.72 0.80 -15.85
C MET A 25 1.66 0.64 -14.76
N LEU A 26 0.84 1.66 -14.53
CA LEU A 26 -0.29 1.55 -13.60
C LEU A 26 -1.30 0.48 -14.05
N LYS A 27 -1.58 0.39 -15.35
CA LYS A 27 -2.47 -0.65 -15.90
C LYS A 27 -1.91 -2.06 -15.67
N LEU A 28 -0.61 -2.24 -15.90
CA LEU A 28 0.07 -3.51 -15.67
C LEU A 28 0.05 -3.89 -14.17
N ALA A 29 0.38 -2.94 -13.29
CA ALA A 29 0.31 -3.14 -11.85
C ALA A 29 -1.10 -3.53 -11.39
N ALA A 30 -2.14 -2.88 -11.93
CA ALA A 30 -3.54 -3.22 -11.64
C ALA A 30 -3.92 -4.63 -12.08
N GLN A 31 -3.48 -5.07 -13.27
CA GLN A 31 -3.72 -6.44 -13.74
C GLN A 31 -3.05 -7.48 -12.83
N GLN A 32 -1.79 -7.25 -12.45
CA GLN A 32 -1.04 -8.16 -11.59
C GLN A 32 -1.59 -8.20 -10.15
N ALA A 33 -1.93 -7.04 -9.60
CA ALA A 33 -2.57 -6.95 -8.28
C ALA A 33 -3.90 -7.69 -8.25
N LYS A 34 -4.72 -7.54 -9.31
CA LYS A 34 -5.99 -8.28 -9.46
C LYS A 34 -5.77 -9.79 -9.52
N ALA A 35 -4.78 -10.27 -10.28
CA ALA A 35 -4.47 -11.69 -10.37
C ALA A 35 -4.08 -12.30 -9.00
N LYS A 36 -3.44 -11.50 -8.14
CA LYS A 36 -3.06 -11.88 -6.77
C LYS A 36 -4.13 -11.59 -5.71
N GLY A 37 -5.31 -11.08 -6.09
CA GLY A 37 -6.40 -10.77 -5.16
C GLY A 37 -6.09 -9.61 -4.18
N GLN A 38 -5.18 -8.71 -4.56
CA GLN A 38 -4.75 -7.60 -3.69
C GLN A 38 -4.92 -6.22 -4.34
N THR A 39 -4.78 -5.17 -3.53
CA THR A 39 -4.79 -3.78 -4.03
C THR A 39 -3.48 -3.46 -4.71
N VAL A 40 -3.48 -2.50 -5.64
CA VAL A 40 -2.25 -2.01 -6.29
C VAL A 40 -1.24 -1.49 -5.27
N GLY A 41 -1.71 -0.79 -4.23
CA GLY A 41 -0.84 -0.30 -3.16
C GLY A 41 -0.10 -1.43 -2.45
N ARG A 42 -0.82 -2.47 -2.02
CA ARG A 42 -0.22 -3.63 -1.36
C ARG A 42 0.74 -4.39 -2.28
N TRP A 43 0.35 -4.54 -3.54
CA TRP A 43 1.20 -5.17 -4.56
C TRP A 43 2.51 -4.40 -4.77
N LEU A 44 2.46 -3.06 -4.78
CA LEU A 44 3.65 -2.21 -4.87
C LEU A 44 4.49 -2.27 -3.60
N GLU A 45 3.88 -2.29 -2.41
CA GLU A 45 4.61 -2.43 -1.14
C GLU A 45 5.40 -3.75 -1.08
N GLU A 46 4.80 -4.85 -1.51
CA GLU A 46 5.47 -6.15 -1.61
C GLU A 46 6.65 -6.10 -2.59
N ALA A 47 6.45 -5.52 -3.78
CA ALA A 47 7.50 -5.38 -4.78
C ALA A 47 8.66 -4.47 -4.32
N ILE A 48 8.37 -3.40 -3.58
CA ILE A 48 9.39 -2.52 -2.99
C ILE A 48 10.20 -3.28 -1.95
N ARG A 49 9.53 -4.06 -1.07
CA ARG A 49 10.20 -4.87 -0.06
C ARG A 49 11.11 -5.91 -0.71
N GLU A 50 10.61 -6.66 -1.68
CA GLU A 50 11.38 -7.68 -2.41
C GLU A 50 12.61 -7.06 -3.09
N LYS A 51 12.46 -5.87 -3.67
CA LYS A 51 13.58 -5.15 -4.28
C LYS A 51 14.65 -4.76 -3.24
N ILE A 52 14.24 -4.20 -2.10
CA ILE A 52 15.17 -3.83 -1.02
C ILE A 52 15.87 -5.06 -0.45
N GLU A 53 15.14 -6.16 -0.22
CA GLU A 53 15.71 -7.42 0.29
C GLU A 53 16.72 -8.03 -0.68
N ARG A 54 16.42 -7.97 -1.99
CA ARG A 54 17.35 -8.42 -3.03
C ARG A 54 18.61 -7.57 -3.08
N GLU A 55 18.49 -6.24 -3.00
CA GLU A 55 19.63 -5.32 -3.03
C GLU A 55 20.43 -5.35 -1.72
N GLY A 56 19.78 -5.60 -0.59
CA GLY A 56 20.42 -5.69 0.74
C GLY A 56 21.00 -7.06 1.09
N SER A 57 20.79 -8.08 0.26
CA SER A 57 21.43 -9.40 0.40
C SER A 57 22.80 -9.46 -0.31
N ASP A 58 23.20 -8.40 -1.01
CA ASP A 58 24.50 -8.24 -1.66
C ASP A 58 25.50 -7.44 -0.78
N GLU A 59 25.28 -7.35 0.54
CA GLU A 59 26.19 -6.76 1.55
C GLU A 59 26.68 -7.78 2.59
#